data_AF-A0A4Q7MA92-F1
#
_entry.id   AF-A0A4Q7MA92-F1
#
_cell.length_a   1.000
_cell.length_b   1.000
_cell.length_c   1.000
_cell.angle_alpha   90.00
_cell.angle_beta   90.00
_cell.angle_gamma   90.00
#
_symmetry.space_group_name_H-M   'P 1'
#
loop_
_entity.id
_entity.type
_entity.pdbx_description
1 polymer ?
#
loop_
_entity_poly.entity_id
_entity_poly.type
_entity_poly.pdbx_seq_one_letter_code
_entity_poly.pdbx_strand_id
1 'polypeptide(L)'
;MIAPNRVYDRTVLLFAAILLFANALFNAIAWPRFYPRIAADPRARDADGRRTAFYTVHVVLIVIALVLAAASAVTGVVILL
;
A
#
# COMPACT_ATOMS: atom_id res chain seq x y z
N MET A 1 39.12 11.57 -18.53
CA MET A 1 38.35 10.31 -18.59
C MET A 1 37.50 10.25 -17.32
N ILE A 2 36.25 10.71 -17.39
CA ILE A 2 35.32 10.77 -16.25
C ILE A 2 34.57 9.44 -16.26
N ALA A 3 34.72 8.62 -15.22
CA ALA A 3 33.98 7.37 -15.08
C ALA A 3 32.46 7.68 -15.01
N PRO A 4 31.61 6.90 -15.70
CA PRO A 4 30.17 7.12 -15.64
C PRO A 4 29.67 6.91 -14.20
N ASN A 5 29.14 7.98 -13.64
CA ASN A 5 28.08 8.01 -12.64
C ASN A 5 27.27 6.70 -12.60
N ARG A 6 27.59 5.80 -11.66
CA ARG A 6 26.64 4.74 -11.25
C ARG A 6 25.50 5.45 -10.53
N VAL A 7 24.51 5.87 -11.31
CA VAL A 7 23.38 6.69 -10.82
C VAL A 7 22.62 5.97 -9.69
N TYR A 8 22.70 4.64 -9.60
CA TYR A 8 22.27 3.87 -8.43
C TYR A 8 23.19 2.66 -8.19
N ASP A 9 23.68 2.50 -6.95
CA ASP A 9 24.41 1.31 -6.55
C ASP A 9 23.50 0.08 -6.56
N ARG A 10 24.02 -1.08 -6.98
CA ARG A 10 23.25 -2.32 -7.11
C ARG A 10 22.67 -2.74 -5.76
N THR A 11 23.42 -2.51 -4.68
CA THR A 11 22.98 -2.73 -3.30
C THR A 11 21.76 -1.88 -2.96
N VAL A 12 21.77 -0.61 -3.37
CA VAL A 12 20.66 0.33 -3.13
C VAL A 12 19.40 -0.11 -3.87
N LEU A 13 19.53 -0.52 -5.14
CA LEU A 13 18.38 -1.00 -5.92
C LEU A 13 17.77 -2.29 -5.35
N LEU A 14 18.61 -3.24 -4.92
CA LEU A 14 18.14 -4.46 -4.27
C LEU A 14 17.42 -4.16 -2.97
N PHE A 15 17.98 -3.28 -2.14
CA PHE A 15 17.35 -2.86 -0.91
C PHE A 15 16.00 -2.16 -1.17
N ALA A 16 15.93 -1.28 -2.16
CA ALA A 16 14.68 -0.62 -2.56
C ALA A 16 13.63 -1.63 -3.03
N ALA A 17 14.00 -2.62 -3.85
CA ALA A 17 13.08 -3.67 -4.30
C ALA A 17 12.53 -4.47 -3.10
N ILE A 18 13.38 -4.86 -2.16
CA ILE A 18 12.96 -5.58 -0.94
C ILE A 18 11.93 -4.76 -0.15
N LEU A 19 12.20 -3.47 0.08
CA LEU A 19 11.28 -2.59 0.80
C LEU A 19 9.95 -2.41 0.07
N LEU A 20 9.98 -2.26 -1.26
CA LEU A 20 8.77 -2.12 -2.07
C LEU A 20 7.89 -3.38 -2.00
N PHE A 21 8.49 -4.57 -2.10
CA PHE A 21 7.74 -5.82 -1.95
C PHE A 21 7.24 -6.04 -0.52
N ALA A 22 8.04 -5.72 0.49
CA ALA A 22 7.60 -5.77 1.89
C ALA A 22 6.41 -4.84 2.14
N ASN A 23 6.47 -3.60 1.64
CA ASN A 23 5.37 -2.64 1.68
C ASN A 23 4.12 -3.17 0.97
N ALA A 24 4.28 -3.71 -0.25
CA ALA A 24 3.19 -4.28 -1.02
C ALA A 24 2.51 -5.43 -0.26
N LEU A 25 3.31 -6.36 0.28
CA LEU A 25 2.82 -7.50 1.03
C LEU A 25 2.09 -7.07 2.30
N PHE A 26 2.66 -6.14 3.07
CA PHE A 26 2.04 -5.60 4.28
C PHE A 26 0.65 -5.01 3.98
N ASN A 27 0.56 -4.10 3.02
CA ASN A 27 -0.69 -3.43 2.68
C ASN A 27 -1.74 -4.41 2.11
N ALA A 28 -1.32 -5.33 1.24
CA ALA A 28 -2.21 -6.34 0.65
C ALA A 28 -2.78 -7.32 1.68
N ILE A 29 -2.07 -7.56 2.79
CA ILE A 29 -2.49 -8.50 3.84
C ILE A 29 -3.27 -7.80 4.95
N ALA A 30 -2.75 -6.68 5.45
CA ALA A 30 -3.26 -6.02 6.65
C ALA A 30 -4.62 -5.36 6.40
N TRP A 31 -4.75 -4.58 5.33
CA TRP A 31 -5.94 -3.77 5.11
C TRP A 31 -7.20 -4.57 4.78
N PRO A 32 -7.16 -5.63 3.93
CA PRO A 32 -8.34 -6.46 3.71
C PRO A 32 -8.82 -7.18 4.98
N ARG A 33 -7.89 -7.55 5.88
CA ARG A 33 -8.22 -8.14 7.19
C ARG A 33 -8.75 -7.11 8.19
N PHE A 34 -8.36 -5.85 8.05
CA PHE A 34 -8.80 -4.77 8.93
C PHE A 34 -10.18 -4.22 8.54
N TYR A 35 -10.54 -4.27 7.25
CA TYR A 35 -11.83 -3.79 6.74
C TYR A 35 -13.06 -4.33 7.49
N PRO A 36 -13.20 -5.63 7.81
CA PRO A 36 -14.34 -6.14 8.57
C PRO A 36 -14.51 -5.47 9.93
N ARG A 37 -13.41 -5.09 10.60
CA ARG A 37 -13.46 -4.40 11.89
C ARG A 37 -14.01 -2.99 11.76
N ILE A 38 -13.63 -2.26 10.71
CA ILE A 38 -14.18 -0.95 10.39
C ILE A 38 -15.66 -1.06 10.06
N ALA A 39 -16.04 -2.06 9.25
CA ALA A 39 -17.43 -2.24 8.84
C ALA A 39 -18.37 -2.58 10.01
N ALA A 40 -17.83 -3.24 11.05
CA ALA A 40 -18.56 -3.60 12.27
C ALA A 40 -18.50 -2.52 13.37
N ASP A 41 -17.72 -1.44 13.21
CA ASP A 41 -17.64 -0.36 14.20
C ASP A 41 -18.99 0.36 14.32
N PRO A 42 -19.51 0.62 15.54
CA PRO A 42 -20.78 1.33 15.73
C PRO A 42 -20.87 2.68 15.02
N ARG A 43 -19.74 3.36 14.79
CA ARG A 43 -19.69 4.65 14.09
C ARG A 43 -19.82 4.51 12.58
N ALA A 44 -19.69 3.30 12.02
CA ALA A 44 -19.70 3.07 10.58
C ALA A 44 -21.08 3.28 9.95
N ARG A 45 -22.14 3.12 10.75
CA ARG A 45 -23.53 3.31 10.34
C ARG A 45 -24.24 4.30 11.23
N ASP A 46 -25.15 5.09 10.65
CA ASP A 46 -26.05 5.96 11.42
C ASP A 46 -27.31 5.20 11.88
N ALA A 47 -28.23 5.90 12.55
CA ALA A 47 -29.46 5.33 13.08
C ALA A 47 -30.39 4.76 11.99
N ASP A 48 -30.30 5.27 10.75
CA ASP A 48 -31.05 4.77 9.59
C ASP A 48 -30.30 3.63 8.86
N GLY A 49 -29.13 3.23 9.36
CA GLY A 49 -28.29 2.19 8.76
C GLY A 49 -27.47 2.66 7.54
N ARG A 50 -27.40 3.97 7.26
CA ARG A 50 -26.58 4.51 6.16
C ARG A 50 -25.11 4.59 6.54
N ARG A 51 -24.22 4.56 5.54
CA ARG A 51 -22.77 4.69 5.76
C ARG A 51 -22.43 6.11 6.17
N THR A 52 -21.64 6.25 7.23
CA THR A 52 -21.16 7.54 7.72
C THR A 52 -19.87 7.96 7.05
N ALA A 53 -19.44 9.20 7.29
CA ALA A 53 -18.10 9.68 6.89
C ALA A 53 -16.98 8.82 7.49
N PHE A 54 -17.14 8.28 8.71
CA PHE A 54 -16.17 7.38 9.33
C PHE A 54 -15.92 6.16 8.43
N TYR A 55 -16.98 5.50 7.97
CA TYR A 55 -16.86 4.36 7.08
C TYR A 55 -16.20 4.74 5.75
N THR A 56 -16.67 5.83 5.13
CA THR A 56 -16.20 6.27 3.81
C THR A 56 -14.70 6.61 3.82
N VAL A 57 -14.23 7.38 4.81
CA VAL A 57 -12.81 7.75 4.91
C VAL A 57 -11.94 6.50 5.04
N HIS A 58 -12.30 5.55 5.91
CA HIS A 58 -11.50 4.35 6.10
C HIS A 58 -11.48 3.46 4.85
N VAL A 59 -12.59 3.34 4.13
CA VAL A 59 -12.61 2.60 2.86
C VAL A 59 -11.72 3.28 1.83
N VAL A 60 -11.77 4.61 1.69
CA VAL A 60 -10.90 5.35 0.76
C VAL A 60 -9.43 5.15 1.12
N LEU A 61 -9.07 5.22 2.40
CA LEU A 61 -7.70 4.97 2.87
C LEU A 61 -7.23 3.54 2.54
N ILE A 62 -8.08 2.54 2.75
CA ILE A 62 -7.78 1.15 2.38
C ILE A 62 -7.57 1.01 0.87
N VAL A 63 -8.44 1.60 0.06
CA VAL A 63 -8.33 1.54 -1.40
C VAL A 63 -7.02 2.17 -1.87
N ILE A 64 -6.67 3.36 -1.36
CA ILE A 64 -5.41 4.02 -1.68
C ILE A 64 -4.23 3.13 -1.27
N ALA A 65 -4.26 2.55 -0.08
CA ALA A 65 -3.20 1.66 0.40
C ALA A 65 -3.01 0.44 -0.51
N LEU A 66 -4.10 -0.16 -1.01
CA LEU A 66 -4.04 -1.29 -1.95
C LEU A 66 -3.53 -0.87 -3.34
N VAL A 67 -3.90 0.32 -3.82
CA VAL A 67 -3.34 0.89 -5.06
C VAL A 67 -1.84 1.12 -4.93
N LEU A 68 -1.39 1.70 -3.81
CA LEU A 68 0.03 1.89 -3.52
C LEU A 68 0.77 0.56 -3.36
N ALA A 69 0.13 -0.47 -2.81
CA ALA A 69 0.68 -1.82 -2.75
C ALA A 69 0.94 -2.38 -4.16
N ALA A 70 -0.05 -2.26 -5.06
CA ALA A 70 0.07 -2.70 -6.45
C ALA A 70 1.17 -1.92 -7.19
N ALA A 71 1.19 -0.58 -7.06
CA ALA A 71 2.24 0.25 -7.64
C ALA A 71 3.65 -0.11 -7.11
N SER A 72 3.75 -0.39 -5.80
CA SER A 72 5.01 -0.83 -5.17
C SER A 72 5.48 -2.17 -5.74
N ALA A 73 4.58 -3.15 -5.88
CA ALA A 73 4.91 -4.45 -6.45
C ALA A 73 5.37 -4.34 -7.92
N VAL A 74 4.65 -3.58 -8.74
CA VAL A 74 5.04 -3.32 -10.15
C VAL A 74 6.40 -2.66 -10.22
N THR A 75 6.64 -1.63 -9.41
CA THR A 75 7.93 -0.92 -9.37
C THR A 75 9.07 -1.84 -8.94
N GLY A 76 8.83 -2.69 -7.93
CA GLY A 76 9.81 -3.69 -7.50
C GLY A 76 10.18 -4.67 -8.61
N VAL A 77 9.21 -5.12 -9.42
CA VAL A 77 9.47 -5.96 -10.59
C VAL A 77 10.27 -5.20 -11.64
N VAL A 78 9.89 -3.96 -11.96
CA VAL A 78 10.60 -3.12 -12.94
C VAL A 78 12.06 -2.87 -12.54
N ILE A 79 12.36 -2.72 -11.24
CA ILE A 79 13.74 -2.56 -10.75
C ILE A 79 14.60 -3.81 -10.95
N LEU A 80 13.98 -5.00 -10.93
CA LEU A 80 14.69 -6.29 -11.00
C LEU A 80 14.87 -6.83 -12.43
N LEU A 81 14.18 -6.25 -13.41
CA LEU A 81 14.30 -6.56 -14.84
C LEU A 81 15.36 -5.69 -15.50
#